data_AF-A0A3B8SNL5-F1
#
_entry.id   AF-A0A3B8SNL5-F1
#
_cell.length_a   1.000
_cell.length_b   1.000
_cell.length_c   1.000
_cell.angle_alpha   90.00
_cell.angle_beta   90.00
_cell.angle_gamma   90.00
#
_symmetry.space_group_name_H-M   'P 1'
#
loop_
_entity.id
_entity.type
_entity.pdbx_description
1 polymer ?
#
loop_
_entity_poly.entity_id
_entity_poly.type
_entity_poly.pdbx_seq_one_letter_code
_entity_poly.pdbx_strand_id
1 'polypeptide(L)'
;MKEKSVRQSNIELLRIFSMLLIISFHYVYKSGYTYEYFSMNTFIVKIIYFFGELGVNLFFLISGYFLVKSKFSLKKLILLILEVDFYNLICMLIAVKLGVYQPVNTKDYLLFVFPVILIQYWFVTAYILVYILSPYFNKLINSLNKQEYNNLLFILLI
;
A
#
# COMPACT_ATOMS: atom_id res chain seq x y z
N MET A 1 34.40 8.13 2.36
CA MET A 1 33.52 7.87 3.52
C MET A 1 32.10 7.72 3.01
N LYS A 2 31.43 6.57 3.22
CA LYS A 2 29.97 6.49 2.97
C LYS A 2 29.29 7.35 4.03
N GLU A 3 28.62 8.43 3.62
CA GLU A 3 27.79 9.21 4.53
C GLU A 3 26.78 8.28 5.21
N LYS A 4 26.77 8.32 6.55
CA LYS A 4 25.82 7.56 7.36
C LYS A 4 24.47 8.26 7.20
N SER A 5 23.49 7.59 6.59
CA SER A 5 22.15 8.16 6.45
C SER A 5 21.57 8.43 7.83
N VAL A 6 21.27 9.69 8.13
CA VAL A 6 20.61 10.08 9.38
C VAL A 6 19.19 9.53 9.37
N ARG A 7 18.81 8.81 10.44
CA ARG A 7 17.48 8.25 10.61
C ARG A 7 16.45 9.37 10.78
N GLN A 8 15.35 9.31 10.03
CA GLN A 8 14.28 10.32 10.04
C GLN A 8 13.08 9.83 10.87
N SER A 9 13.17 9.89 12.19
CA SER A 9 12.15 9.36 13.11
C SER A 9 10.77 10.00 12.95
N ASN A 10 10.72 11.27 12.56
CA ASN A 10 9.47 11.97 12.23
C ASN A 10 8.73 11.34 11.04
N ILE A 11 9.45 10.97 9.98
CA ILE A 11 8.89 10.32 8.79
C ILE A 11 8.50 8.86 9.09
N GLU A 12 9.26 8.18 9.95
CA GLU A 12 8.90 6.84 10.42
C GLU A 12 7.61 6.85 11.24
N LEU A 13 7.47 7.81 12.18
CA LEU A 13 6.23 8.00 12.93
C LEU A 13 5.04 8.29 12.01
N LEU A 14 5.24 9.18 11.03
CA LEU A 14 4.22 9.50 10.03
C LEU A 14 3.79 8.27 9.22
N ARG A 15 4.74 7.38 8.92
CA ARG A 15 4.47 6.11 8.23
C ARG A 15 3.62 5.17 9.10
N ILE A 16 3.95 5.04 10.38
CA ILE A 16 3.15 4.24 11.32
C ILE A 16 1.73 4.82 11.43
N PHE A 17 1.61 6.14 11.55
CA PHE A 17 0.32 6.81 11.55
C PHE A 17 -0.49 6.53 10.27
N SER A 18 0.14 6.58 9.10
CA SER A 18 -0.51 6.23 7.84
C SER A 18 -0.97 4.76 7.80
N MET A 19 -0.19 3.82 8.34
CA MET A 19 -0.62 2.41 8.46
C MET A 19 -1.86 2.26 9.35
N LEU A 20 -1.95 3.00 10.46
CA LEU A 20 -3.12 2.97 11.35
C LEU A 20 -4.39 3.52 10.67
N LEU A 21 -4.25 4.57 9.86
CA LEU A 21 -5.35 5.10 9.05
C LEU A 21 -5.85 4.07 8.03
N ILE A 22 -4.92 3.38 7.34
CA ILE A 22 -5.26 2.32 6.36
C ILE A 22 -6.01 1.18 7.04
N ILE A 23 -5.55 0.71 8.20
CA ILE A 23 -6.20 -0.36 8.96
C ILE A 23 -7.61 0.06 9.39
N SER A 24 -7.73 1.27 9.95
CA SER A 24 -9.02 1.82 10.39
C SER A 24 -10.01 1.96 9.23
N PHE A 25 -9.54 2.41 8.06
CA PHE A 25 -10.32 2.47 6.84
C PHE A 25 -10.85 1.09 6.45
N HIS A 26 -9.99 0.07 6.36
CA HIS A 26 -10.40 -1.27 5.96
C HIS A 26 -11.40 -1.88 6.94
N TYR A 27 -11.23 -1.63 8.23
CA TYR A 27 -12.18 -2.08 9.25
C TYR A 27 -13.57 -1.49 9.01
N VAL A 28 -13.66 -0.17 8.84
CA VAL A 28 -14.92 0.53 8.59
C VAL A 28 -15.51 0.13 7.23
N TYR A 29 -14.70 0.15 6.17
CA TYR A 29 -15.12 -0.17 4.80
C TYR A 29 -15.66 -1.60 4.66
N LYS A 30 -15.06 -2.57 5.36
CA LYS A 30 -15.48 -3.98 5.32
C LYS A 30 -16.49 -4.37 6.40
N SER A 31 -16.81 -3.48 7.35
CA SER A 31 -17.71 -3.79 8.46
C SER A 31 -19.14 -4.14 8.04
N GLY A 32 -19.60 -3.64 6.88
CA GLY A 32 -20.98 -3.84 6.42
C GLY A 32 -22.03 -3.10 7.25
N TYR A 33 -21.64 -2.17 8.14
CA TYR A 33 -22.60 -1.42 8.95
C TYR A 33 -23.45 -0.48 8.08
N THR A 34 -24.76 -0.68 8.14
CA THR A 34 -25.76 0.25 7.62
C THR A 34 -26.28 1.12 8.76
N TYR A 35 -26.35 2.42 8.55
CA TYR A 35 -26.82 3.36 9.55
C TYR A 35 -28.10 4.05 9.08
N GLU A 36 -29.21 3.80 9.76
CA GLU A 36 -30.53 4.38 9.42
C GLU A 36 -30.67 5.85 9.84
N TYR A 37 -30.01 6.25 10.93
CA TYR A 37 -30.08 7.60 11.48
C TYR A 37 -28.70 8.18 11.76
N PHE A 38 -28.57 9.50 11.69
CA PHE A 38 -27.34 10.18 12.09
C PHE A 38 -27.17 10.12 13.61
N SER A 39 -26.04 9.59 14.06
CA SER A 39 -25.59 9.61 15.45
C SER A 39 -24.09 9.91 15.54
N MET A 40 -23.59 10.21 16.74
CA MET A 40 -22.16 10.43 16.98
C MET A 40 -21.30 9.26 16.48
N ASN A 41 -21.79 8.02 16.64
CA ASN A 41 -21.08 6.83 16.14
C ASN A 41 -21.01 6.83 14.61
N THR A 42 -22.12 7.14 13.93
CA THR A 42 -22.13 7.23 12.45
C THR A 42 -21.22 8.33 11.94
N PHE A 43 -21.10 9.44 12.68
CA PHE A 43 -20.22 10.55 12.34
C PHE A 43 -18.76 10.13 12.44
N ILE A 44 -18.37 9.48 13.54
CA ILE A 44 -17.00 8.95 13.73
C ILE A 44 -16.65 7.95 12.64
N VAL A 45 -17.55 7.01 12.32
CA VAL A 45 -17.32 6.02 11.27
C VAL A 45 -17.15 6.68 9.91
N LYS A 46 -17.97 7.68 9.57
CA LYS A 46 -17.83 8.44 8.32
C LYS A 46 -16.53 9.23 8.24
N ILE A 47 -16.07 9.82 9.35
CA ILE A 47 -14.75 10.46 9.42
C ILE A 47 -13.65 9.45 9.14
N ILE A 48 -13.67 8.29 9.80
CA ILE A 48 -12.65 7.25 9.59
C ILE A 48 -12.70 6.70 8.16
N TYR A 49 -13.90 6.55 7.58
CA TYR A 49 -14.05 6.16 6.18
C TYR A 49 -13.37 7.16 5.25
N PHE A 50 -13.64 8.46 5.42
CA PHE A 50 -13.12 9.49 4.52
C PHE A 50 -11.62 9.75 4.72
N PHE A 51 -11.20 9.97 5.97
CA PHE A 51 -9.81 10.31 6.29
C PHE A 51 -8.89 9.09 6.35
N GLY A 52 -9.43 7.89 6.60
CA GLY A 52 -8.64 6.67 6.64
C GLY A 52 -8.05 6.30 5.27
N GLU A 53 -8.78 6.58 4.20
CA GLU A 53 -8.29 6.38 2.82
C GLU A 53 -7.07 7.26 2.50
N LEU A 54 -6.98 8.47 3.08
CA LEU A 54 -5.80 9.34 2.96
C LEU A 54 -4.51 8.67 3.48
N GLY A 55 -4.64 7.70 4.39
CA GLY A 55 -3.54 6.88 4.85
C GLY A 55 -2.81 6.19 3.71
N VAL A 56 -3.52 5.69 2.69
CA VAL A 56 -2.92 5.02 1.53
C VAL A 56 -2.08 6.01 0.73
N ASN A 57 -2.62 7.20 0.45
CA ASN A 57 -1.92 8.26 -0.29
C ASN A 57 -0.66 8.70 0.45
N LEU A 58 -0.77 8.94 1.76
CA LEU A 58 0.36 9.34 2.59
C LEU A 58 1.45 8.26 2.65
N PHE A 59 1.06 6.99 2.83
CA PHE A 59 1.97 5.86 2.85
C PHE A 59 2.72 5.71 1.51
N PHE A 60 2.01 5.90 0.39
CA PHE A 60 2.59 5.81 -0.94
C PHE A 60 3.57 6.96 -1.23
N LEU A 61 3.24 8.19 -0.83
CA LEU A 61 4.14 9.35 -0.94
C LEU A 61 5.44 9.15 -0.12
N ILE A 62 5.31 8.68 1.12
CA ILE A 62 6.48 8.36 1.97
C ILE A 62 7.34 7.28 1.30
N SER A 63 6.71 6.27 0.71
CA SER A 63 7.42 5.22 -0.02
C SER A 63 8.19 5.78 -1.22
N GLY A 64 7.54 6.60 -2.05
CA GLY A 64 8.17 7.28 -3.18
C GLY A 64 9.36 8.14 -2.77
N TYR A 65 9.22 8.90 -1.67
CA TYR A 65 10.30 9.75 -1.12
C TYR A 65 11.60 8.97 -0.87
N PHE A 66 11.51 7.76 -0.30
CA PHE A 66 12.69 6.91 -0.10
C PHE A 66 13.13 6.18 -1.37
N LEU A 67 12.20 5.85 -2.26
CA LEU A 67 12.51 5.14 -3.50
C LEU A 67 13.36 5.97 -4.47
N VAL A 68 13.17 7.30 -4.52
CA VAL A 68 13.94 8.21 -5.39
C VAL A 68 15.45 8.11 -5.11
N LYS A 69 15.84 7.93 -3.85
CA LYS A 69 17.26 7.79 -3.45
C LYS A 69 17.75 6.34 -3.46
N SER A 70 16.85 5.38 -3.69
CA SER A 70 17.17 3.96 -3.62
C SER A 70 17.45 3.38 -5.02
N LYS A 71 18.25 2.31 -5.07
CA LYS A 71 18.42 1.51 -6.28
C LYS A 71 17.44 0.35 -6.28
N PHE A 72 16.86 0.06 -7.44
CA PHE A 72 16.08 -1.15 -7.65
C PHE A 72 16.92 -2.38 -7.29
N SER A 73 16.27 -3.32 -6.60
CA SER A 73 16.86 -4.58 -6.19
C SER A 73 15.85 -5.68 -6.38
N LEU A 74 16.16 -6.61 -7.29
CA LEU A 74 15.34 -7.79 -7.51
C LEU A 74 15.16 -8.61 -6.21
N LYS A 75 16.19 -8.66 -5.36
CA LYS A 75 16.12 -9.28 -4.04
C LYS A 75 15.02 -8.66 -3.17
N LYS A 76 14.93 -7.32 -3.12
CA LYS A 76 13.89 -6.63 -2.33
C LYS A 76 12.49 -6.90 -2.89
N LEU A 77 12.36 -6.94 -4.21
CA LEU A 77 11.09 -7.28 -4.86
C LEU A 77 10.63 -8.70 -4.50
N ILE A 78 11.52 -9.69 -4.64
CA ILE A 78 11.20 -11.08 -4.30
C ILE A 78 10.85 -11.21 -2.82
N LEU A 79 11.60 -10.57 -1.93
CA LEU A 79 11.31 -10.57 -0.49
C LEU A 79 9.93 -9.97 -0.19
N LEU A 80 9.56 -8.85 -0.83
CA LEU A 80 8.24 -8.25 -0.66
C LEU A 80 7.11 -9.21 -1.08
N ILE A 81 7.26 -9.88 -2.23
CA ILE A 81 6.26 -10.85 -2.71
C ILE A 81 6.14 -12.01 -1.72
N LEU A 82 7.27 -12.58 -1.29
CA LEU A 82 7.30 -13.68 -0.33
C LEU A 82 6.71 -13.29 1.03
N GLU A 83 6.97 -12.07 1.51
CA GLU A 83 6.40 -11.56 2.76
C GLU A 83 4.87 -11.50 2.66
N VAL A 84 4.32 -10.93 1.58
CA VAL A 84 2.87 -10.83 1.38
C VAL A 84 2.24 -12.21 1.22
N ASP A 85 2.82 -13.08 0.40
CA ASP A 85 2.32 -14.45 0.19
C ASP A 85 2.37 -15.26 1.50
N PHE A 86 3.44 -15.11 2.30
CA PHE A 86 3.59 -15.76 3.60
C PHE A 86 2.49 -15.34 4.59
N TYR A 87 2.25 -14.04 4.75
CA TYR A 87 1.19 -13.58 5.66
C TYR A 87 -0.21 -13.93 5.14
N ASN A 88 -0.44 -13.91 3.83
CA ASN A 88 -1.70 -14.40 3.26
C ASN A 88 -1.91 -15.88 3.59
N LEU A 89 -0.90 -16.72 3.37
CA LEU A 89 -0.97 -18.16 3.66
C LEU A 89 -1.36 -18.41 5.12
N ILE A 90 -0.70 -17.72 6.07
CA ILE A 90 -1.02 -17.85 7.50
C ILE A 90 -2.45 -17.39 7.79
N CYS A 91 -2.85 -16.21 7.32
CA CYS A 91 -4.20 -15.67 7.55
C CYS A 91 -5.28 -16.60 6.99
N MET A 92 -5.06 -17.16 5.80
CA MET A 92 -6.00 -18.06 5.14
C MET A 92 -6.07 -19.42 5.84
N LEU A 93 -4.94 -19.97 6.33
CA LEU A 93 -4.94 -21.18 7.15
C LEU A 93 -5.70 -20.99 8.46
N ILE A 94 -5.54 -19.84 9.12
CA ILE A 94 -6.30 -19.49 10.32
C ILE A 94 -7.79 -19.38 9.97
N ALA A 95 -8.15 -18.70 8.88
CA ALA A 95 -9.54 -18.54 8.45
C ALA A 95 -10.22 -19.89 8.15
N VAL A 96 -9.50 -20.83 7.53
CA VAL A 96 -9.99 -22.20 7.30
C VAL A 96 -10.19 -22.95 8.62
N LYS A 97 -9.21 -22.88 9.53
CA LYS A 97 -9.30 -23.55 10.83
C LYS A 97 -10.45 -23.03 11.69
N LEU A 98 -10.76 -21.74 11.58
CA LEU A 98 -11.89 -21.11 12.26
C LEU A 98 -13.23 -21.33 11.55
N GLY A 99 -13.24 -21.97 10.37
CA GLY A 99 -14.45 -22.18 9.58
C GLY A 99 -15.02 -20.91 8.93
N VAL A 100 -14.26 -19.81 8.91
CA VAL A 100 -14.67 -18.51 8.32
C VAL A 100 -14.42 -18.49 6.82
N TYR A 101 -13.54 -19.34 6.31
CA TYR A 101 -13.24 -19.46 4.89
C TYR A 101 -13.14 -20.94 4.49
N GLN A 102 -13.70 -21.31 3.33
CA GLN A 102 -13.52 -22.63 2.74
C GLN A 102 -13.24 -22.47 1.24
N PRO A 103 -12.04 -22.85 0.75
CA PRO A 103 -11.75 -22.83 -0.68
C PRO A 103 -12.54 -23.93 -1.39
N VAL A 104 -13.32 -23.57 -2.41
CA VAL A 104 -14.26 -24.48 -3.06
C VAL A 104 -13.77 -24.90 -4.45
N ASN A 105 -13.04 -24.02 -5.13
CA ASN A 105 -12.58 -24.24 -6.50
C ASN A 105 -11.07 -24.05 -6.66
N THR A 106 -10.52 -24.46 -7.81
CA THR A 106 -9.08 -24.34 -8.11
C THR A 106 -8.57 -22.90 -8.03
N LYS A 107 -9.39 -21.91 -8.42
CA LYS A 107 -9.03 -20.49 -8.33
C LYS A 107 -8.83 -20.04 -6.88
N ASP A 108 -9.67 -20.49 -5.95
CA ASP A 108 -9.56 -20.20 -4.52
C ASP A 108 -8.24 -20.72 -3.96
N TYR A 109 -7.85 -21.96 -4.30
CA TYR A 109 -6.56 -22.52 -3.91
C TYR A 109 -5.37 -21.76 -4.52
N LEU A 110 -5.49 -21.32 -5.78
CA LEU A 110 -4.43 -20.52 -6.40
C LEU A 110 -4.29 -19.15 -5.73
N LEU A 111 -5.40 -18.47 -5.41
CA LEU A 111 -5.40 -17.21 -4.65
C LEU A 111 -4.92 -17.38 -3.21
N PHE A 112 -5.12 -18.56 -2.62
CA PHE A 112 -4.61 -18.92 -1.31
C PHE A 112 -3.08 -18.92 -1.27
N VAL A 113 -2.44 -19.43 -2.31
CA VAL A 113 -0.98 -19.64 -2.35
C VAL A 113 -0.24 -18.49 -3.03
N PHE A 114 -0.83 -17.89 -4.08
CA PHE A 114 -0.18 -16.89 -4.92
C PHE A 114 -1.03 -15.62 -5.10
N PRO A 115 -1.45 -14.95 -4.01
CA PRO A 115 -2.33 -13.78 -4.09
C PRO A 115 -1.72 -12.60 -4.86
N VAL A 116 -0.40 -12.41 -4.76
CA VAL A 116 0.27 -11.28 -5.43
C VAL A 116 0.36 -11.49 -6.94
N ILE A 117 0.75 -12.68 -7.38
CA ILE A 117 0.86 -13.04 -8.81
C ILE A 117 -0.51 -12.95 -9.49
N LEU A 118 -1.57 -13.28 -8.75
CA LEU A 118 -2.96 -13.24 -9.22
C LEU A 118 -3.66 -11.90 -8.99
N ILE A 119 -2.92 -10.85 -8.60
CA ILE A 119 -3.41 -9.47 -8.51
C ILE A 119 -4.58 -9.33 -7.51
N GLN A 120 -4.61 -10.18 -6.47
CA GLN A 120 -5.64 -10.12 -5.43
C GLN A 120 -5.56 -8.81 -4.62
N TYR A 121 -4.35 -8.30 -4.43
CA TYR A 121 -4.08 -7.07 -3.67
C TYR A 121 -3.69 -5.94 -4.61
N TRP A 122 -4.67 -5.06 -4.89
CA TRP A 122 -4.50 -3.94 -5.80
C TRP A 122 -3.30 -3.05 -5.40
N PHE A 123 -3.17 -2.73 -4.11
CA PHE A 123 -2.13 -1.82 -3.62
C PHE A 123 -0.73 -2.43 -3.77
N VAL A 124 -0.55 -3.70 -3.39
CA VAL A 124 0.74 -4.39 -3.54
C VAL A 124 1.14 -4.47 -5.01
N THR A 125 0.18 -4.75 -5.89
CA THR A 125 0.41 -4.81 -7.34
C THR A 125 0.86 -3.45 -7.89
N ALA A 126 0.14 -2.37 -7.56
CA ALA A 126 0.50 -1.01 -7.96
C ALA A 126 1.87 -0.60 -7.41
N TYR A 127 2.15 -0.93 -6.15
CA TYR A 127 3.45 -0.67 -5.52
C TYR A 127 4.59 -1.39 -6.23
N ILE A 128 4.43 -2.68 -6.57
CA ILE A 128 5.43 -3.46 -7.31
C ILE A 128 5.72 -2.82 -8.66
N LEU A 129 4.69 -2.41 -9.40
CA LEU A 129 4.87 -1.73 -10.69
C LEU A 129 5.69 -0.44 -10.53
N VAL A 130 5.34 0.41 -9.57
CA VAL A 130 6.12 1.63 -9.30
C VAL A 130 7.52 1.33 -8.82
N TYR A 131 7.72 0.28 -8.02
CA TYR A 131 9.05 -0.15 -7.58
C TYR A 131 9.93 -0.57 -8.77
N ILE A 132 9.40 -1.36 -9.70
CA ILE A 132 10.08 -1.78 -10.93
C ILE A 132 10.39 -0.57 -11.83
N LEU A 133 9.44 0.36 -11.96
CA LEU A 133 9.59 1.56 -12.78
C LEU A 133 10.44 2.65 -12.12
N SER A 134 10.72 2.56 -10.81
CA SER A 134 11.45 3.60 -10.07
C SER A 134 12.79 4.02 -10.69
N PRO A 135 13.63 3.15 -11.29
CA PRO A 135 14.86 3.59 -11.94
C PRO A 135 14.61 4.47 -13.17
N TYR A 136 13.53 4.23 -13.90
CA TYR A 136 13.14 5.00 -15.07
C TYR A 136 12.55 6.34 -14.68
N PHE A 137 11.68 6.37 -13.66
CA PHE A 137 11.19 7.62 -13.08
C PHE A 137 12.34 8.49 -12.58
N ASN A 138 13.32 7.90 -11.90
CA ASN A 138 14.49 8.63 -11.42
C ASN A 138 15.33 9.20 -12.58
N LYS A 139 15.51 8.45 -13.68
CA LYS A 139 16.20 8.96 -14.87
C LYS A 139 15.44 10.12 -15.51
N LEU A 140 14.12 9.98 -15.67
CA LEU A 140 13.26 11.01 -16.24
C LEU A 140 13.33 12.29 -15.40
N ILE A 141 13.02 12.22 -14.11
CA ILE A 141 12.98 13.39 -13.22
C ILE A 141 14.33 14.13 -13.19
N ASN A 142 15.44 13.41 -13.19
CA ASN A 142 16.77 14.02 -13.20
C ASN A 142 17.17 14.65 -14.55
N SER A 143 16.47 14.30 -15.63
CA SER A 143 16.71 14.87 -16.96
C SER A 143 15.88 16.13 -17.25
N LEU A 144 14.79 16.34 -16.50
CA LEU A 144 13.89 17.47 -16.71
C LEU A 144 14.46 18.75 -16.08
N ASN A 145 14.33 19.87 -16.79
CA ASN A 145 14.49 21.17 -16.17
C ASN A 145 13.26 21.53 -15.31
N LYS A 146 13.37 22.60 -14.51
CA LYS A 146 12.30 23.01 -13.57
C LYS A 146 10.96 23.28 -14.26
N GLN A 147 10.98 23.84 -15.46
CA GLN A 147 9.75 24.16 -16.20
C GLN A 147 9.08 22.89 -16.72
N GLU A 148 9.85 21.97 -17.31
CA GLU A 148 9.35 20.67 -17.77
C GLU A 148 8.82 19.82 -16.61
N TYR A 149 9.51 19.82 -15.47
CA TYR A 149 9.07 19.13 -14.26
C TYR A 149 7.71 19.67 -13.76
N ASN A 150 7.56 21.00 -13.70
CA ASN A 150 6.30 21.62 -13.30
C ASN A 150 5.16 21.34 -14.30
N ASN A 151 5.46 21.37 -15.60
CA ASN A 151 4.48 21.01 -16.63
C ASN A 151 4.05 19.56 -16.50
N LEU A 152 4.98 18.63 -16.28
CA LEU A 152 4.67 17.23 -16.05
C LEU A 152 3.79 17.04 -14.81
N LEU A 153 4.09 17.72 -13.70
CA LEU A 153 3.25 17.67 -12.50
C LEU A 153 1.84 18.20 -12.77
N PHE A 154 1.70 19.28 -13.53
CA PHE A 154 0.41 19.84 -13.89
C PHE A 154 -0.40 18.87 -14.76
N ILE A 155 0.24 18.24 -15.76
CA ILE A 155 -0.40 17.24 -16.62
C ILE A 155 -0.85 16.01 -15.81
N LEU A 156 -0.05 15.55 -14.85
CA LEU A 156 -0.39 14.38 -14.01
C LEU A 156 -1.48 14.68 -12.97
N LEU A 157 -1.73 15.95 -12.66
CA LEU A 157 -2.75 16.37 -11.69
C LEU A 157 -4.15 16.51 -12.33
N ILE A 158 -4.20 16.75 -13.64
CA ILE A 158 -5.42 16.92 -14.45
C ILE A 158 -5.88 15.55 -14.97
#